data_AF-A0A4Y3WUU8-F1
#
_entry.id   AF-A0A4Y3WUU8-F1
#
_cell.length_a   1.000
_cell.length_b   1.000
_cell.length_c   1.000
_cell.angle_alpha   90.00
_cell.angle_beta   90.00
_cell.angle_gamma   90.00
#
_symmetry.space_group_name_H-M   'P 1'
#
loop_
_entity.id
_entity.type
_entity.pdbx_description
1 polymer ?
#
loop_
_entity_poly.entity_id
_entity_poly.type
_entity_poly.pdbx_seq_one_letter_code
_entity_poly.pdbx_strand_id
1 'polypeptide(L)'
;MTTTPTHLGALIGRDWRHHAACADVDPEVFYPLDLDPTAPAVTAARRVCAGCPVRAACLVDVMAGEDPARRWGVTAGLTPDERTALHAGQRSLLGSTGAVAA
;
A
#
# COMPACT_ATOMS: atom_id res chain seq x y z
N MET A 1 25.26 -19.11 -13.14
CA MET A 1 25.49 -17.77 -12.55
C MET A 1 24.60 -17.67 -11.33
N THR A 2 25.22 -17.96 -10.18
CA THR A 2 24.64 -17.95 -8.84
C THR A 2 24.32 -16.53 -8.42
N THR A 3 23.10 -16.24 -7.96
CA THR A 3 22.76 -15.62 -6.65
C THR A 3 21.31 -15.12 -6.66
N THR A 4 20.45 -15.86 -5.99
CA THR A 4 19.15 -15.45 -5.48
C THR A 4 19.25 -14.17 -4.65
N PRO A 5 18.39 -13.14 -4.82
CA PRO A 5 18.28 -12.07 -3.84
C PRO A 5 17.07 -12.32 -2.92
N THR A 6 17.09 -13.42 -2.15
CA THR A 6 16.18 -13.59 -1.00
C THR A 6 16.56 -12.66 0.17
N HIS A 7 17.61 -11.84 0.03
CA HIS A 7 18.01 -10.84 1.01
C HIS A 7 17.65 -9.39 0.64
N LEU A 8 17.07 -9.09 -0.53
CA LEU A 8 16.76 -7.70 -0.88
C LEU A 8 15.71 -7.11 0.06
N GLY A 9 14.75 -7.89 0.54
CA GLY A 9 13.65 -7.42 1.39
C GLY A 9 14.02 -6.92 2.79
N ALA A 10 15.23 -7.19 3.31
CA ALA A 10 15.61 -6.89 4.69
C ALA A 10 16.46 -5.62 4.87
N LEU A 11 17.07 -5.08 3.80
CA LEU A 11 17.84 -3.83 3.84
C LEU A 11 17.07 -2.60 3.33
N ILE A 12 15.91 -2.80 2.70
CA ILE A 12 14.99 -1.73 2.22
C ILE A 12 14.18 -1.08 3.35
N GLY A 13 14.62 -1.25 4.61
CA GLY A 13 13.90 -0.82 5.81
C GLY A 13 13.89 0.69 6.06
N ARG A 14 14.58 1.51 5.24
CA ARG A 14 14.51 2.97 5.35
C ARG A 14 14.49 3.74 4.01
N ASP A 15 14.78 3.11 2.87
CA ASP A 15 15.03 3.82 1.60
C ASP A 15 14.17 3.35 0.42
N TRP A 16 13.12 2.56 0.66
CA TRP A 16 12.27 2.01 -0.41
C TRP A 16 11.65 3.09 -1.31
N ARG A 17 11.43 4.29 -0.77
CA ARG A 17 10.87 5.43 -1.50
C ARG A 17 11.70 5.83 -2.73
N HIS A 18 13.03 5.65 -2.68
CA HIS A 18 13.92 5.96 -3.81
C HIS A 18 13.77 5.02 -5.00
N HIS A 19 13.13 3.86 -4.80
CA HIS A 19 12.84 2.89 -5.84
C HIS A 19 11.36 2.88 -6.25
N ALA A 20 10.58 3.88 -5.80
CA ALA A 20 9.17 3.98 -6.12
C ALA A 20 8.98 4.47 -7.56
N ALA A 21 8.30 3.68 -8.38
CA ALA A 21 7.99 4.06 -9.76
C ALA A 21 7.11 5.33 -9.87
N CYS A 22 6.42 5.70 -8.78
CA CYS A 22 5.63 6.93 -8.71
C CYS A 22 6.46 8.19 -8.44
N ALA A 23 7.77 8.09 -8.16
CA ALA A 23 8.59 9.26 -7.82
C ALA A 23 8.69 10.29 -8.96
N ASP A 24 8.64 9.83 -10.21
CA ASP A 24 8.71 10.68 -11.41
C ASP A 24 7.32 10.98 -12.02
N VAL A 25 6.25 10.64 -11.31
CA VAL A 25 4.86 10.87 -11.75
C VAL A 25 4.30 12.08 -11.02
N ASP A 26 3.50 12.90 -11.73
CA ASP A 26 2.78 14.02 -11.13
C ASP A 26 2.00 13.55 -9.87
N PRO A 27 2.26 14.15 -8.69
CA PRO A 27 1.57 13.78 -7.45
C PRO A 27 0.04 13.80 -7.57
N GLU A 28 -0.55 14.71 -8.35
CA GLU A 28 -2.00 14.85 -8.48
C GLU A 28 -2.69 13.59 -9.03
N VAL A 29 -1.95 12.75 -9.77
CA VAL A 29 -2.45 11.45 -10.23
C VAL A 29 -2.88 10.57 -9.07
N PHE A 30 -2.24 10.68 -7.91
CA PHE A 30 -2.52 9.87 -6.72
C PHE A 30 -3.55 10.51 -5.78
N TYR A 31 -4.02 11.73 -6.05
CA TYR A 31 -5.01 12.45 -5.23
C TYR A 31 -6.27 12.78 -6.06
N PRO A 32 -6.96 11.77 -6.63
CA PRO A 32 -8.15 12.04 -7.43
C PRO A 32 -9.30 12.58 -6.58
N LEU A 33 -10.12 13.44 -7.19
CA LEU A 33 -11.35 13.97 -6.57
C LEU A 33 -12.43 12.88 -6.45
N ASP A 34 -12.53 12.03 -7.46
CA ASP A 34 -13.38 10.85 -7.45
C ASP A 34 -12.57 9.64 -7.00
N LEU A 35 -12.92 9.10 -5.83
CA LEU A 35 -12.28 7.95 -5.21
C LEU A 35 -13.04 6.64 -5.45
N ASP A 36 -14.07 6.63 -6.31
CA ASP A 36 -14.71 5.40 -6.72
C ASP A 36 -13.66 4.41 -7.28
N PRO A 37 -13.63 3.15 -6.82
CA PRO A 37 -12.62 2.17 -7.24
C PRO A 37 -12.53 1.95 -8.75
N THR A 38 -13.63 2.20 -9.47
CA THR A 38 -13.76 2.05 -10.92
C THR A 38 -13.52 3.35 -11.69
N ALA A 39 -13.38 4.48 -10.99
CA ALA A 39 -13.13 5.78 -11.61
C ALA A 39 -11.86 5.72 -12.49
N PRO A 40 -11.87 6.39 -13.67
CA PRO A 40 -10.71 6.44 -14.55
C PRO A 40 -9.46 7.01 -13.85
N ALA A 41 -9.64 7.99 -12.95
CA ALA A 41 -8.55 8.61 -12.21
C ALA A 41 -7.90 7.63 -11.20
N VAL A 42 -8.70 6.89 -10.44
CA VAL A 42 -8.21 5.81 -9.57
C VAL A 42 -7.50 4.73 -10.39
N THR A 43 -8.07 4.35 -11.54
CA THR A 43 -7.45 3.38 -12.45
C THR A 43 -6.09 3.86 -12.95
N ALA A 44 -5.94 5.15 -13.27
CA ALA A 44 -4.66 5.73 -13.69
C ALA A 44 -3.59 5.60 -12.60
N ALA A 45 -3.92 5.96 -11.36
CA ALA A 45 -3.02 5.79 -10.21
C ALA A 45 -2.64 4.32 -9.98
N ARG A 46 -3.62 3.41 -10.06
CA ARG A 46 -3.38 1.96 -9.89
C ARG A 46 -2.42 1.40 -10.93
N ARG A 47 -2.47 1.88 -12.19
CA ARG A 47 -1.55 1.44 -13.24
C ARG A 47 -0.08 1.73 -12.88
N VAL A 48 0.20 2.89 -12.30
CA VAL A 48 1.56 3.21 -11.81
C VAL A 48 1.94 2.26 -10.66
N CYS A 49 1.04 2.06 -9.70
CA CYS A 49 1.31 1.17 -8.56
C CYS A 49 1.50 -0.29 -8.98
N ALA A 50 0.83 -0.78 -10.03
CA ALA A 50 0.89 -2.17 -10.48
C ALA A 50 2.30 -2.57 -10.95
N GLY A 51 3.06 -1.65 -11.54
CA GLY A 51 4.45 -1.86 -11.96
C GLY A 51 5.50 -1.48 -10.91
N CYS A 52 5.09 -0.98 -9.73
CA CYS A 52 6.01 -0.44 -8.75
C CYS A 52 6.71 -1.55 -7.93
N PRO A 53 8.05 -1.67 -7.97
CA PRO A 53 8.79 -2.77 -7.34
C PRO A 53 8.71 -2.73 -5.81
N VAL A 54 8.38 -1.57 -5.24
CA VAL A 54 8.29 -1.34 -3.79
C VAL A 54 6.86 -1.25 -3.28
N ARG A 55 5.85 -1.66 -4.07
CA ARG A 55 4.43 -1.58 -3.69
C ARG A 55 4.13 -2.21 -2.33
N ALA A 56 4.74 -3.37 -2.04
CA ALA A 56 4.54 -4.06 -0.77
C ALA A 56 5.15 -3.29 0.43
N ALA A 57 6.39 -2.81 0.28
CA ALA A 57 7.03 -1.98 1.31
C ALA A 57 6.27 -0.67 1.55
N CYS A 58 5.80 -0.04 0.47
CA CYS A 58 4.93 1.14 0.54
C CYS A 58 3.66 0.88 1.36
N LEU A 59 2.97 -0.23 1.09
CA LEU A 59 1.75 -0.58 1.82
C LEU A 59 2.03 -0.79 3.30
N VAL A 60 3.09 -1.54 3.64
CA VAL A 60 3.46 -1.84 5.04
C VAL A 60 3.78 -0.55 5.78
N ASP A 61 4.63 0.30 5.21
CA ASP A 61 5.07 1.56 5.81
C ASP A 61 3.89 2.52 6.04
N VAL A 62 3.02 2.67 5.03
CA VAL A 62 1.84 3.53 5.10
C VAL A 62 0.84 2.99 6.13
N MET A 63 0.53 1.70 6.11
CA MET A 63 -0.42 1.11 7.05
C MET A 63 0.08 1.16 8.51
N ALA A 64 1.40 1.16 8.73
CA ALA A 64 1.99 1.29 10.05
C ALA A 64 1.96 2.73 10.60
N GLY A 65 1.94 3.74 9.72
CA GLY A 65 2.08 5.16 10.11
C GLY A 65 0.87 6.06 9.82
N GLU A 66 -0.05 5.67 8.94
CA GLU A 66 -1.20 6.50 8.58
C GLU A 66 -2.27 6.52 9.68
N ASP A 67 -2.89 7.69 9.89
CA ASP A 67 -4.09 7.80 10.72
C ASP A 67 -5.29 7.24 9.91
N PRO A 68 -5.94 6.16 10.37
CA PRO A 68 -7.09 5.57 9.66
C PRO A 68 -8.24 6.55 9.43
N ALA A 69 -8.38 7.59 10.26
CA ALA A 69 -9.42 8.60 10.14
C ALA A 69 -9.08 9.73 9.15
N ARG A 70 -7.84 9.79 8.65
CA ARG A 70 -7.34 10.86 7.77
C ARG A 70 -6.71 10.33 6.48
N ARG A 71 -7.20 9.18 6.00
CA ARG A 71 -6.75 8.60 4.73
C ARG A 71 -7.23 9.43 3.56
N TRP A 72 -6.34 9.65 2.60
CA TRP A 72 -6.67 10.24 1.30
C TRP A 72 -5.86 9.59 0.19
N GLY A 73 -6.31 9.79 -1.05
CA GLY A 73 -5.58 9.39 -2.26
C GLY A 73 -5.36 7.89 -2.41
N VAL A 74 -4.74 7.53 -3.52
CA VAL A 74 -4.36 6.16 -3.86
C VAL A 74 -2.95 5.90 -3.36
N THR A 75 -2.79 4.92 -2.49
CA THR A 75 -1.49 4.55 -1.91
C THR A 75 -1.30 3.05 -2.01
N ALA A 76 -0.12 2.61 -2.49
CA ALA A 76 0.14 1.21 -2.83
C ALA A 76 -0.94 0.58 -3.74
N GLY A 77 -1.59 1.40 -4.57
CA GLY A 77 -2.68 0.99 -5.45
C GLY A 77 -4.01 0.75 -4.75
N LEU A 78 -4.21 1.25 -3.54
CA LEU A 78 -5.46 1.16 -2.77
C LEU A 78 -6.06 2.53 -2.51
N THR A 79 -7.38 2.66 -2.59
CA THR A 79 -8.12 3.86 -2.16
C THR A 79 -8.18 3.96 -0.62
N PRO A 80 -8.60 5.11 -0.04
CA PRO A 80 -8.79 5.24 1.41
C PRO A 80 -9.74 4.19 2.00
N ASP A 81 -10.83 3.90 1.30
CA ASP A 81 -11.84 2.94 1.73
C ASP A 81 -11.32 1.51 1.68
N GLU A 82 -10.54 1.17 0.65
CA GLU A 82 -9.88 -0.13 0.55
C GLU A 82 -8.83 -0.33 1.64
N ARG A 83 -8.03 0.70 1.96
CA ARG A 83 -7.10 0.66 3.11
C ARG A 83 -7.85 0.53 4.43
N THR A 84 -9.03 1.14 4.55
CA THR A 84 -9.92 1.00 5.71
C THR A 84 -10.46 -0.41 5.87
N ALA A 85 -10.95 -1.01 4.79
CA ALA A 85 -11.38 -2.40 4.79
C ALA A 85 -10.23 -3.35 5.17
N LEU A 86 -9.02 -3.12 4.65
CA LEU A 86 -7.83 -3.91 4.98
C LEU A 86 -7.49 -3.83 6.48
N HIS A 87 -7.45 -2.62 7.03
CA HIS A 87 -7.15 -2.40 8.45
C HIS A 87 -8.21 -3.03 9.37
N ALA A 88 -9.49 -2.96 9.00
CA ALA A 88 -10.57 -3.62 9.72
C ALA A 88 -10.43 -5.16 9.67
N GLY A 89 -10.11 -5.72 8.50
CA GLY A 89 -9.86 -7.15 8.35
C GLY A 89 -8.71 -7.65 9.23
N GLN A 90 -7.60 -6.92 9.29
CA GLN A 90 -6.46 -7.24 10.16
C GLN A 90 -6.86 -7.28 11.64
N ARG A 91 -7.67 -6.32 12.10
CA ARG A 91 -8.18 -6.30 13.48
C ARG A 91 -9.06 -7.51 13.79
N SER A 92 -9.92 -7.90 12.86
CA SER A 92 -10.77 -9.09 13.01
C SER A 92 -9.94 -10.36 13.13
N LEU A 93 -8.91 -10.52 12.28
CA LEU A 93 -8.01 -11.68 12.33
C LEU A 93 -7.24 -11.77 13.65
N LEU A 94 -6.72 -10.64 14.15
CA LEU A 94 -6.05 -10.59 15.46
C LEU A 94 -7.02 -10.90 16.60
N GLY A 95 -8.26 -10.43 16.53
CA GLY A 95 -9.31 -10.76 17.51
C GLY A 95 -9.71 -12.24 17.51
N SER A 96 -9.66 -12.93 16.36
CA SER A 96 -10.00 -14.36 16.26
C SER A 96 -8.95 -15.30 16.86
N THR A 97 -7.70 -14.85 17.03
CA THR A 97 -6.63 -15.68 17.63
C THR A 97 -6.77 -15.91 19.14
N GLY A 98 -7.70 -15.24 19.82
CA GLY A 98 -8.00 -15.45 21.24
C GLY A 98 -9.01 -16.56 21.55
N ALA A 99 -9.55 -17.28 20.55
CA ALA A 99 -10.64 -18.25 20.73
C ALA A 99 -10.22 -19.73 20.71
N VAL A 100 -8.93 -20.05 20.68
CA VAL A 100 -8.43 -21.45 20.72
C VAL A 100 -7.61 -21.68 21.99
N ALA A 101 -8.30 -21.82 23.12
CA ALA A 101 -7.80 -22.50 24.31
C ALA A 101 -9.01 -22.92 25.14
N ALA A 102 -9.53 -24.12 24.85
CA ALA A 102 -10.42 -24.89 25.71
C ALA A 102 -9.62 -26.04 26.32
#